data_AF-A0A4D6NQ92-F1
#
_entry.id   AF-A0A4D6NQ92-F1
#
_cell.length_a   1.000
_cell.length_b   1.000
_cell.length_c   1.000
_cell.angle_alpha   90.00
_cell.angle_beta   90.00
_cell.angle_gamma   90.00
#
_symmetry.space_group_name_H-M   'P 1'
#
loop_
_entity.id
_entity.type
_entity.pdbx_description
1 polymer ?
#
loop_
_entity_poly.entity_id
_entity_poly.type
_entity_poly.pdbx_seq_one_letter_code
_entity_poly.pdbx_strand_id
1 'polypeptide(L)'
;MPNLNNIHVTHIGLEPKSSHTIKYSQPLELTHITWVLEHEWHIEKVYEEKVRKCLSDMLTKARKKMKKPSWMSEITWIQLLNYLGSKDFKDISSHNKTNIASVRGGTLHSTGRKSHLDIALGLKRKRGRPVNPEELFLVTIRTMLG
;
A
#
# COMPACT_ATOMS: atom_id res chain seq x y z
N MET A 1 17.97 -44.13 -9.11
CA MET A 1 17.85 -42.79 -8.49
C MET A 1 16.38 -42.57 -8.14
N PRO A 2 15.95 -42.79 -6.89
CA PRO A 2 14.57 -42.58 -6.48
C PRO A 2 14.28 -41.10 -6.13
N ASN A 3 13.10 -40.67 -6.59
CA ASN A 3 12.52 -39.32 -6.55
C ASN A 3 12.05 -38.97 -5.12
N LEU A 4 12.60 -37.88 -4.57
CA LEU A 4 12.22 -37.28 -3.29
C LEU A 4 11.14 -36.22 -3.53
N ASN A 5 9.87 -36.58 -3.34
CA ASN A 5 8.78 -35.59 -3.22
C ASN A 5 7.68 -36.05 -2.26
N ASN A 6 8.08 -36.59 -1.10
CA ASN A 6 7.20 -36.71 0.07
C ASN A 6 7.60 -35.64 1.09
N ILE A 7 6.89 -34.51 1.10
CA ILE A 7 6.85 -33.62 2.27
C ILE A 7 5.39 -33.47 2.69
N HIS A 8 5.08 -34.16 3.80
CA HIS A 8 3.87 -33.96 4.58
C HIS A 8 3.77 -32.51 5.05
N VAL A 9 2.67 -31.83 4.74
CA VAL A 9 2.28 -30.60 5.42
C VAL A 9 1.11 -30.93 6.35
N THR A 10 1.43 -31.16 7.61
CA THR A 10 0.45 -31.18 8.71
C THR A 10 0.04 -29.73 9.01
N HIS A 11 -1.15 -29.32 8.56
CA HIS A 11 -1.75 -28.08 9.06
C HIS A 11 -2.52 -28.37 10.35
N ILE A 12 -1.95 -27.89 11.44
CA ILE A 12 -2.48 -27.89 12.79
C ILE A 12 -3.67 -26.91 12.84
N GLY A 13 -4.72 -27.29 13.55
CA GLY A 13 -6.06 -26.71 13.40
C GLY A 13 -6.20 -25.24 13.81
N LEU A 14 -7.01 -24.53 13.03
CA LEU A 14 -7.88 -23.46 13.48
C LEU A 14 -9.22 -23.65 12.73
N GLU A 15 -10.26 -24.05 13.46
CA GLU A 15 -11.61 -24.24 12.91
C GLU A 15 -12.22 -22.92 12.41
N PRO A 16 -12.80 -22.88 11.19
CA PRO A 16 -13.74 -21.85 10.83
C PRO A 16 -15.14 -22.20 11.38
N LYS A 17 -15.59 -21.44 12.37
CA LYS A 17 -17.00 -21.40 12.81
C LYS A 17 -17.89 -20.88 11.68
N SER A 18 -19.10 -21.41 11.62
CA SER A 18 -20.19 -21.12 10.66
C SER A 18 -20.15 -21.94 9.35
N SER A 19 -20.62 -23.18 9.47
CA SER A 19 -21.03 -24.06 8.37
C SER A 19 -22.25 -23.50 7.65
N HIS A 20 -22.03 -22.77 6.55
CA HIS A 20 -23.03 -22.67 5.48
C HIS A 20 -22.60 -23.65 4.38
N THR A 21 -23.03 -24.90 4.52
CA THR A 21 -22.73 -25.97 3.57
C THR A 21 -23.57 -25.78 2.31
N ILE A 22 -23.04 -25.07 1.31
CA ILE A 22 -23.61 -25.10 -0.04
C ILE A 22 -23.20 -26.45 -0.64
N LYS A 23 -24.16 -27.37 -0.73
CA LYS A 23 -23.95 -28.67 -1.39
C LYS A 23 -23.87 -28.46 -2.90
N TYR A 24 -22.65 -28.41 -3.43
CA TYR A 24 -22.44 -28.63 -4.86
C TYR A 24 -22.37 -30.14 -5.11
N SER A 25 -23.44 -30.69 -5.66
CA SER A 25 -23.50 -32.07 -6.13
C SER A 25 -22.99 -32.16 -7.57
N GLN A 26 -21.71 -31.84 -7.79
CA GLN A 26 -20.97 -32.17 -9.02
C GLN A 26 -19.50 -32.42 -8.64
N PRO A 27 -18.82 -33.42 -9.25
CA PRO A 27 -17.41 -33.65 -8.98
C PRO A 27 -16.61 -32.38 -9.33
N LEU A 28 -15.71 -31.97 -8.43
CA LEU A 28 -14.77 -30.87 -8.66
C LEU A 28 -13.79 -31.27 -9.78
N GLU A 29 -14.23 -31.11 -11.02
CA GLU A 29 -13.34 -30.87 -12.15
C GLU A 29 -12.47 -29.67 -11.77
N LEU A 30 -11.14 -29.79 -11.87
CA LEU A 30 -10.22 -28.66 -11.70
C LEU A 30 -10.51 -27.63 -12.81
N THR A 31 -11.48 -26.76 -12.59
CA THR A 31 -11.71 -25.61 -13.44
C THR A 31 -10.52 -24.69 -13.27
N HIS A 32 -9.64 -24.68 -14.27
CA HIS A 32 -8.59 -23.68 -14.37
C HIS A 32 -9.25 -22.30 -14.43
N ILE A 33 -9.22 -21.56 -13.33
CA ILE A 33 -9.81 -20.21 -13.24
C ILE A 33 -8.86 -19.27 -13.96
N THR A 34 -9.06 -19.12 -15.27
CA THR A 34 -8.44 -18.06 -16.08
C THR A 34 -9.33 -16.84 -16.07
N TRP A 35 -8.71 -15.69 -15.89
CA TRP A 35 -9.33 -14.42 -16.24
C TRP A 35 -9.57 -14.34 -17.75
N VAL A 36 -10.56 -13.53 -18.13
CA VAL A 36 -10.90 -13.28 -19.54
C VAL A 36 -9.78 -12.44 -20.18
N LEU A 37 -9.39 -12.77 -21.41
CA LEU A 37 -8.30 -12.09 -22.15
C LEU A 37 -8.48 -10.56 -22.24
N GLU A 38 -9.71 -10.09 -22.29
CA GLU A 38 -10.05 -8.65 -22.30
C GLU A 38 -9.59 -7.91 -21.03
N HIS A 39 -9.40 -8.64 -19.93
CA HIS A 39 -8.92 -8.11 -18.66
C HIS A 39 -7.43 -8.35 -18.43
N GLU A 40 -6.75 -9.09 -19.30
CA GLU A 40 -5.35 -9.50 -19.13
C GLU A 40 -4.45 -8.29 -18.89
N TRP A 41 -4.53 -7.29 -19.77
CA TRP A 41 -3.73 -6.06 -19.64
C TRP A 41 -3.99 -5.33 -18.32
N HIS A 42 -5.24 -5.28 -17.87
CA HIS A 42 -5.59 -4.59 -16.63
C HIS A 42 -5.03 -5.35 -15.42
N ILE A 43 -5.13 -6.68 -15.44
CA ILE A 43 -4.63 -7.56 -14.39
C ILE A 43 -3.11 -7.51 -14.32
N GLU A 44 -2.44 -7.60 -15.47
CA GLU A 44 -0.98 -7.47 -15.59
C GLU A 44 -0.52 -6.15 -15.00
N LYS A 45 -1.14 -5.03 -15.42
CA LYS A 45 -0.81 -3.70 -14.90
C LYS A 45 -0.97 -3.61 -13.38
N VAL A 46 -2.08 -4.10 -12.83
CA VAL A 46 -2.33 -4.09 -11.37
C VAL A 46 -1.33 -4.99 -10.65
N TYR A 47 -1.00 -6.13 -11.22
CA TYR A 47 -0.02 -7.06 -10.68
C TYR A 47 1.37 -6.42 -10.65
N GLU A 48 1.84 -5.87 -11.76
CA GLU A 48 3.12 -5.16 -11.86
C GLU A 48 3.20 -4.00 -10.86
N GLU A 49 2.15 -3.20 -10.75
CA GLU A 49 2.11 -2.09 -9.79
C GLU A 49 2.27 -2.59 -8.35
N LYS A 50 1.53 -3.65 -7.98
CA LYS A 50 1.59 -4.24 -6.64
C LYS A 50 2.95 -4.87 -6.37
N VAL A 51 3.50 -5.62 -7.32
CA VAL A 51 4.82 -6.26 -7.19
C VAL A 51 5.91 -5.20 -7.06
N ARG A 52 5.89 -4.16 -7.90
CA ARG A 52 6.82 -3.04 -7.83
C ARG A 52 6.78 -2.36 -6.46
N LYS A 53 5.58 -2.10 -5.95
CA LYS A 53 5.40 -1.49 -4.62
C LYS A 53 5.92 -2.40 -3.51
N CYS A 54 5.58 -3.68 -3.55
CA CYS A 54 6.04 -4.68 -2.57
C CYS A 54 7.57 -4.76 -2.55
N LEU A 55 8.20 -4.89 -3.72
CA LEU A 55 9.66 -4.93 -3.85
C LEU A 55 10.32 -3.65 -3.30
N SER A 56 9.77 -2.48 -3.63
CA SER A 56 10.28 -1.20 -3.12
C SER A 56 10.21 -1.11 -1.59
N ASP A 57 9.12 -1.58 -0.99
CA ASP A 57 8.94 -1.59 0.46
C ASP A 57 9.87 -2.60 1.13
N MET A 58 10.03 -3.79 0.55
CA MET A 58 10.99 -4.81 1.03
C MET A 58 12.43 -4.29 0.98
N LEU A 59 12.83 -3.68 -0.13
CA LEU A 59 14.15 -3.06 -0.28
C LEU A 59 14.37 -1.93 0.73
N THR A 60 13.35 -1.09 0.94
CA THR A 60 13.43 0.00 1.93
C THR A 60 13.63 -0.55 3.34
N LYS A 61 12.92 -1.62 3.72
CA LYS A 61 13.10 -2.30 5.00
C LYS A 61 14.50 -2.90 5.15
N ALA A 62 15.00 -3.57 4.11
CA ALA A 62 16.33 -4.16 4.08
C ALA A 62 17.42 -3.09 4.25
N ARG A 63 17.30 -1.98 3.52
CA ARG A 63 18.21 -0.83 3.62
C ARG A 63 18.20 -0.19 5.00
N LYS A 64 17.02 0.00 5.62
CA LYS A 64 16.93 0.53 6.98
C LYS A 64 17.63 -0.36 8.02
N LYS A 65 17.59 -1.67 7.83
CA LYS A 65 18.24 -2.65 8.70
C LYS A 65 19.69 -2.96 8.31
N MET A 66 20.17 -2.41 7.18
CA MET A 66 21.45 -2.75 6.55
C MET A 66 21.71 -4.26 6.48
N LYS A 67 20.66 -5.05 6.25
CA LYS A 67 20.73 -6.52 6.21
C LYS A 67 20.22 -7.01 4.87
N LYS A 68 21.01 -7.90 4.25
CA LYS A 68 20.65 -8.51 2.97
C LYS A 68 19.36 -9.35 3.10
N PRO A 69 18.38 -9.19 2.19
CA PRO A 69 17.24 -10.08 2.08
C PRO A 69 17.62 -11.50 1.63
N SER A 70 16.85 -12.52 2.02
CA SER A 70 17.08 -13.92 1.60
C SER A 70 16.90 -14.15 0.10
N TRP A 71 16.02 -13.39 -0.54
CA TRP A 71 15.71 -13.49 -1.97
C TRP A 71 16.76 -12.82 -2.87
N MET A 72 17.71 -12.07 -2.31
CA MET A 72 18.71 -11.33 -3.08
C MET A 72 20.07 -12.03 -3.05
N SER A 73 20.70 -12.12 -4.22
CA SER A 73 22.08 -12.64 -4.33
C SER A 73 23.08 -11.73 -3.59
N GLU A 74 24.18 -12.31 -3.13
CA GLU A 74 25.22 -11.53 -2.45
C GLU A 74 25.85 -10.48 -3.36
N ILE A 75 26.10 -10.85 -4.63
CA ILE A 75 26.71 -9.97 -5.62
C ILE A 75 25.82 -8.74 -5.87
N THR A 76 24.52 -8.96 -6.08
CA THR A 76 23.55 -7.87 -6.29
C THR A 76 23.45 -6.96 -5.07
N TRP A 77 23.51 -7.53 -3.87
CA TRP A 77 23.48 -6.75 -2.63
C TRP A 77 24.71 -5.85 -2.50
N ILE A 78 25.91 -6.37 -2.78
CA ILE A 78 27.16 -5.59 -2.77
C ILE A 78 27.11 -4.46 -3.80
N GLN A 79 26.67 -4.75 -5.03
CA GLN A 79 26.51 -3.74 -6.07
C GLN A 79 25.52 -2.64 -5.65
N LEU A 80 24.40 -3.02 -5.03
CA LEU A 80 23.43 -2.07 -4.49
C LEU A 80 24.05 -1.20 -3.39
N LEU A 81 24.79 -1.78 -2.44
CA LEU A 81 25.46 -1.03 -1.38
C LEU A 81 26.49 -0.04 -1.94
N ASN A 82 27.26 -0.44 -2.96
CA ASN A 82 28.20 0.44 -3.63
C ASN A 82 27.49 1.62 -4.31
N TYR A 83 26.39 1.35 -5.03
CA TYR A 83 25.56 2.39 -5.64
C TYR A 83 24.99 3.35 -4.60
N LEU A 84 24.42 2.83 -3.50
CA LEU A 84 23.89 3.65 -2.40
C LEU A 84 24.98 4.44 -1.68
N GLY A 85 26.22 3.94 -1.68
CA GLY A 85 27.39 4.61 -1.14
C GLY A 85 27.94 5.73 -2.05
N SER A 86 27.58 5.71 -3.34
CA SER A 86 28.05 6.68 -4.33
C SER A 86 27.66 8.11 -3.97
N LYS A 87 28.48 9.06 -4.43
CA LYS A 87 28.25 10.48 -4.21
C LYS A 87 26.94 10.94 -4.88
N ASP A 88 26.74 10.54 -6.14
CA ASP A 88 25.56 10.91 -6.91
C ASP A 88 24.25 10.51 -6.20
N PHE A 89 24.19 9.28 -5.68
CA PHE A 89 23.02 8.83 -4.93
C PHE A 89 22.81 9.65 -3.65
N LYS A 90 23.89 9.93 -2.90
CA LYS A 90 23.81 10.71 -1.66
C LYS A 90 23.37 12.14 -1.91
N ASP A 91 23.85 12.76 -2.98
CA ASP A 91 23.50 14.13 -3.36
C ASP A 91 22.02 14.21 -3.72
N ILE A 92 21.52 13.28 -4.55
CA ILE A 92 20.08 13.18 -4.88
C ILE A 92 19.24 12.92 -3.63
N SER A 93 19.65 11.97 -2.78
CA SER A 93 18.92 11.64 -1.56
C SER A 93 18.88 12.80 -0.58
N SER A 94 19.97 13.55 -0.44
CA SER A 94 20.06 14.73 0.43
C SER A 94 19.18 15.86 -0.08
N HIS A 95 19.22 16.11 -1.39
CA HIS A 95 18.35 17.10 -2.04
C HIS A 95 16.87 16.74 -1.86
N ASN A 96 16.49 15.48 -2.10
CA ASN A 96 15.12 15.01 -1.90
C ASN A 96 14.67 15.13 -0.44
N LYS A 97 15.55 14.84 0.52
CA LYS A 97 15.24 15.01 1.95
C LYS A 97 15.02 16.48 2.30
N THR A 98 15.82 17.37 1.75
CA THR A 98 15.67 18.82 1.90
C THR A 98 14.36 19.31 1.27
N ASN A 99 14.00 18.82 0.08
CA ASN A 99 12.74 19.17 -0.57
C ASN A 99 11.52 18.72 0.23
N ILE A 100 11.57 17.52 0.83
CA ILE A 100 10.51 17.01 1.72
C ILE A 100 10.43 17.82 3.02
N ALA A 101 11.57 18.21 3.60
CA ALA A 101 11.62 19.00 4.83
C ALA A 101 11.31 20.49 4.60
N SER A 102 11.33 20.95 3.35
CA SER A 102 11.02 22.33 3.00
C SER A 102 9.54 22.60 3.20
N VAL A 103 9.22 23.44 4.19
CA VAL A 103 7.88 23.98 4.44
C VAL A 103 7.37 24.75 3.22
N ARG A 104 8.26 25.39 2.46
CA ARG A 104 7.93 26.15 1.24
C ARG A 104 7.53 25.26 0.07
N GLY A 105 7.93 23.99 0.09
CA GLY A 105 7.55 22.95 -0.87
C GLY A 105 6.48 21.98 -0.33
N GLY A 106 5.78 22.35 0.76
CA GLY A 106 4.72 21.55 1.34
C GLY A 106 3.55 21.40 0.37
N THR A 107 3.53 20.29 -0.35
CA THR A 107 2.33 19.59 -0.82
C THR A 107 1.26 20.52 -1.42
N LEU A 108 1.29 20.65 -2.75
CA LEU A 108 0.20 21.24 -3.55
C LEU A 108 -1.18 20.56 -3.35
N HIS A 109 -1.27 19.49 -2.54
CA HIS A 109 -2.51 18.79 -2.17
C HIS A 109 -2.60 18.33 -0.69
N SER A 110 -2.11 19.10 0.29
CA SER A 110 -2.50 18.85 1.70
C SER A 110 -3.94 19.29 1.98
N THR A 111 -4.52 20.11 1.11
CA THR A 111 -5.94 20.47 1.17
C THR A 111 -6.78 19.34 0.59
N GLY A 112 -6.67 18.14 1.18
CA GLY A 112 -7.74 17.17 1.05
C GLY A 112 -9.07 17.79 1.53
N ARG A 113 -10.19 17.16 1.17
CA ARG A 113 -11.52 17.56 1.67
C ARG A 113 -11.45 17.73 3.19
N LYS A 114 -11.76 18.93 3.69
CA LYS A 114 -11.85 19.19 5.12
C LYS A 114 -12.93 18.30 5.70
N SER A 115 -12.64 17.58 6.78
CA SER A 115 -13.66 16.75 7.42
C SER A 115 -14.79 17.63 7.98
N HIS A 116 -16.00 17.07 8.13
CA HIS A 116 -17.10 17.77 8.82
C HIS A 116 -16.68 18.26 10.22
N LEU A 117 -15.81 17.51 10.90
CA LEU A 117 -15.27 17.86 12.20
C LEU A 117 -14.38 19.10 12.14
N ASP A 118 -13.49 19.19 11.15
CA ASP A 118 -12.61 20.36 10.97
C ASP A 118 -13.42 21.63 10.67
N ILE A 119 -14.46 21.48 9.85
CA ILE A 119 -15.38 22.57 9.52
C ILE A 119 -16.16 23.00 10.77
N ALA A 120 -16.67 22.05 11.56
CA ALA A 120 -17.37 22.33 12.81
C ALA A 120 -16.46 23.03 13.84
N LEU A 121 -15.23 22.56 14.03
CA LEU A 121 -14.27 23.21 14.92
C LEU A 121 -13.92 24.62 14.44
N GLY A 122 -13.73 24.82 13.14
CA GLY A 122 -13.52 26.13 12.55
C GLY A 122 -14.69 27.08 12.77
N LEU A 123 -15.93 26.60 12.57
CA LEU A 123 -17.14 27.39 12.81
C LEU A 123 -17.33 27.73 14.28
N LYS A 124 -17.09 26.77 15.20
CA LYS A 124 -17.16 27.01 16.65
C LYS A 124 -16.17 28.09 17.08
N ARG A 125 -14.93 28.03 16.59
CA ARG A 125 -13.90 29.06 16.87
C ARG A 125 -14.29 30.42 16.31
N LYS A 126 -14.80 30.47 15.08
CA LYS A 126 -15.19 31.74 14.42
C LYS A 126 -16.41 32.39 15.06
N ARG A 127 -17.39 31.60 15.53
CA ARG A 127 -18.67 32.11 16.03
C ARG A 127 -18.78 32.17 17.54
N GLY A 128 -17.84 31.56 18.28
CA GLY A 128 -17.83 31.55 19.75
C GLY A 128 -19.02 30.82 20.39
N ARG A 129 -19.78 30.05 19.60
CA ARG A 129 -21.01 29.36 20.02
C ARG A 129 -21.05 27.92 19.48
N PRO A 130 -21.88 27.03 20.04
CA PRO A 130 -22.12 25.71 19.47
C PRO A 130 -22.59 25.80 18.01
N VAL A 131 -22.08 24.93 17.15
CA VAL A 131 -22.40 24.93 15.72
C VAL A 131 -23.74 24.22 15.50
N ASN A 132 -24.66 24.88 14.80
CA ASN A 132 -25.92 24.29 14.38
C ASN A 132 -25.67 23.25 13.27
N PRO A 133 -26.26 22.04 13.33
CA PRO A 133 -26.16 21.02 12.28
C PRO A 133 -26.48 21.50 10.86
N GLU A 134 -27.51 22.33 10.67
CA GLU A 134 -27.89 22.82 9.34
C GLU A 134 -26.84 23.77 8.75
N GLU A 135 -26.28 24.61 9.60
CA GLU A 135 -25.22 25.56 9.25
C GLU A 135 -23.94 24.80 8.86
N LEU A 136 -23.60 23.74 9.61
CA LEU A 136 -22.48 22.88 9.30
C LEU A 136 -22.66 22.20 7.94
N PHE A 137 -23.87 21.70 7.64
CA PHE A 137 -24.19 21.06 6.38
C PHE A 137 -24.01 22.00 5.19
N LEU A 138 -24.59 23.20 5.24
CA LEU A 138 -24.48 24.20 4.18
C LEU A 138 -23.03 24.65 3.94
N VAL A 139 -22.27 24.87 5.01
CA VAL A 139 -20.86 25.27 4.91
C VAL A 139 -20.01 24.13 4.36
N THR A 140 -20.32 22.87 4.73
CA THR A 140 -19.57 21.71 4.23
C THR A 140 -19.78 21.51 2.74
N ILE A 141 -21.02 21.57 2.25
CA ILE A 141 -21.33 21.47 0.82
C ILE A 141 -20.61 22.57 0.03
N ARG A 142 -20.68 23.83 0.50
CA ARG A 142 -19.98 24.95 -0.14
C ARG A 142 -18.46 24.78 -0.15
N THR A 143 -17.90 24.18 0.89
CA THR A 143 -16.45 23.98 1.03
C THR A 143 -15.95 22.77 0.25
N MET A 144 -16.82 21.79 -0.04
CA MET A 144 -16.46 20.57 -0.79
C MET A 144 -16.75 20.65 -2.30
N LEU A 145 -17.68 21.52 -2.72
CA LEU A 145 -18.07 21.70 -4.12
C LEU A 145 -17.52 22.99 -4.77
N GLY A 146 -16.81 23.82 -4.00
CA GLY A 146 -16.13 25.02 -4.48
C GLY A 146 -14.77 24.71 -5.09
#